data_AF-A0A7Y2TU95-F1
#
_entry.id   AF-A0A7Y2TU95-F1
#
_cell.length_a   1.000
_cell.length_b   1.000
_cell.length_c   1.000
_cell.angle_alpha   90.00
_cell.angle_beta   90.00
_cell.angle_gamma   90.00
#
_symmetry.space_group_name_H-M   'P 1'
#
loop_
_entity.id
_entity.type
_entity.pdbx_description
1 polymer ?
#
loop_
_entity_poly.entity_id
_entity_poly.type
_entity_poly.pdbx_seq_one_letter_code
_entity_poly.pdbx_strand_id
1 'polypeptide(L)'
;MVNASLQWRESVKGYAAFNFAEAQAKCTEALSIYDELLDVLLDYISGLEALPSEKRQIPDEVLTKRLELSSVLIQSISAIETSLLSSSYATLAALLKQETDGLTRLQEYQVGKAKDGKTPNTVNHGTQAQRFFQKSLQPWAHLSQSDVSEYLSWHINDNRLILKRFPVFDEMTFNRICDVRCHNLTVLIVRLEQVFCDSYQMTLNDSMLARLMEPTNLLKRRIEQSF
;
A
#
# COMPACT_ATOMS: atom_id res chain seq x y z
N MET A 1 2.98 -46.03 2.03
CA MET A 1 2.46 -44.64 1.98
C MET A 1 2.43 -43.91 3.35
N VAL A 2 3.13 -44.37 4.40
CA VAL A 2 3.08 -43.74 5.74
C VAL A 2 4.20 -42.70 5.98
N ASN A 3 5.32 -42.79 5.24
CA ASN A 3 6.50 -41.92 5.45
C ASN A 3 6.33 -40.45 5.02
N ALA A 4 5.54 -40.14 3.98
CA ALA A 4 5.35 -38.76 3.52
C ALA A 4 4.61 -37.89 4.55
N SER A 5 3.72 -38.49 5.36
CA SER A 5 2.97 -37.78 6.39
C SER A 5 3.80 -37.42 7.63
N LEU A 6 4.88 -38.18 7.90
CA LEU A 6 5.79 -37.95 9.02
C LEU A 6 6.81 -36.86 8.68
N GLN A 7 7.39 -36.89 7.48
CA GLN A 7 8.25 -35.80 6.98
C GLN A 7 7.49 -34.46 6.91
N TRP A 8 6.22 -34.47 6.50
CA TRP A 8 5.39 -33.26 6.51
C TRP A 8 5.06 -32.77 7.93
N ARG A 9 4.83 -33.68 8.90
CA ARG A 9 4.62 -33.30 10.31
C ARG A 9 5.86 -32.68 10.94
N GLU A 10 7.05 -33.12 10.56
CA GLU A 10 8.31 -32.51 11.02
C GLU A 10 8.59 -31.17 10.33
N SER A 11 8.24 -31.01 9.03
CA SER A 11 8.34 -29.72 8.35
C SER A 11 7.36 -28.68 8.94
N VAL A 12 6.14 -29.10 9.30
CA VAL A 12 5.14 -28.21 9.93
C VAL A 12 5.54 -27.82 11.37
N LYS A 13 6.22 -28.71 12.11
CA LYS A 13 6.78 -28.36 13.43
C LYS A 13 7.93 -27.34 13.33
N GLY A 14 8.71 -27.38 12.25
CA GLY A 14 9.71 -26.34 11.93
C GLY A 14 9.08 -25.00 11.54
N TYR A 15 8.00 -25.02 10.74
CA TYR A 15 7.27 -23.80 10.33
C TYR A 15 6.49 -23.14 11.47
N ALA A 16 5.97 -23.90 12.44
CA ALA A 16 5.28 -23.37 13.60
C ALA A 16 6.20 -22.60 14.58
N ALA A 17 7.52 -22.71 14.39
CA ALA A 17 8.54 -21.98 15.14
C ALA A 17 9.23 -20.88 14.29
N PHE A 18 8.71 -20.58 13.09
CA PHE A 18 9.07 -19.32 12.45
C PHE A 18 8.57 -18.20 13.35
N ASN A 19 9.53 -17.45 13.91
CA ASN A 19 9.37 -16.76 15.16
C ASN A 19 8.38 -15.61 14.96
N PHE A 20 7.17 -15.71 15.53
CA PHE A 20 6.20 -14.61 15.54
C PHE A 20 6.86 -13.30 15.96
N ALA A 21 7.87 -13.36 16.85
CA ALA A 21 8.69 -12.22 17.23
C ALA A 21 9.53 -11.62 16.09
N GLU A 22 10.06 -12.43 15.16
CA GLU A 22 10.79 -11.95 13.99
C GLU A 22 9.86 -11.30 12.96
N ALA A 23 8.71 -11.94 12.69
CA ALA A 23 7.67 -11.35 11.86
C ALA A 23 7.18 -10.01 12.46
N GLN A 24 6.94 -9.98 13.77
CA GLN A 24 6.54 -8.78 14.50
C GLN A 24 7.64 -7.71 14.48
N ALA A 25 8.92 -8.09 14.58
CA ALA A 25 10.04 -7.15 14.47
C ALA A 25 10.12 -6.53 13.06
N LYS A 26 9.99 -7.34 12.00
CA LYS A 26 9.95 -6.86 10.60
C LYS A 26 8.72 -5.96 10.35
N CYS A 27 7.56 -6.33 10.90
CA CYS A 27 6.38 -5.45 10.89
C CYS A 27 6.66 -4.12 11.60
N THR A 28 7.29 -4.15 12.78
CA THR A 28 7.58 -2.94 13.55
C THR A 28 8.57 -2.04 12.82
N GLU A 29 9.60 -2.61 12.20
CA GLU A 29 10.54 -1.87 11.36
C GLU A 29 9.83 -1.23 10.15
N ALA A 30 9.01 -2.00 9.43
CA ALA A 30 8.22 -1.49 8.31
C ALA A 30 7.25 -0.37 8.75
N LEU A 31 6.61 -0.51 9.90
CA LEU A 31 5.74 0.52 10.48
C LEU A 31 6.51 1.78 10.84
N SER A 32 7.73 1.67 11.38
CA SER A 32 8.55 2.87 11.66
C SER A 32 8.83 3.69 10.41
N ILE A 33 9.00 3.00 9.26
CA ILE A 33 9.17 3.65 7.96
C ILE A 33 7.86 4.34 7.52
N TYR A 34 6.69 3.73 7.80
CA TYR A 34 5.40 4.34 7.49
C TYR A 34 5.05 5.52 8.39
N ASP A 35 5.37 5.46 9.68
CA ASP A 35 5.19 6.55 10.63
C ASP A 35 5.98 7.80 10.17
N GLU A 36 7.25 7.61 9.78
CA GLU A 36 8.07 8.69 9.20
C GLU A 36 7.44 9.28 7.92
N LEU A 37 6.90 8.44 7.04
CA LEU A 37 6.21 8.91 5.82
C LEU A 37 4.88 9.60 6.12
N LEU A 38 4.16 9.15 7.13
CA LEU A 38 2.90 9.73 7.57
C LEU A 38 3.14 11.10 8.19
N ASP A 39 4.16 11.25 9.05
CA ASP A 39 4.55 12.53 9.62
C ASP A 39 4.88 13.55 8.52
N VAL A 40 5.58 13.13 7.48
CA VAL A 40 5.88 13.97 6.31
C VAL A 40 4.64 14.37 5.55
N LEU A 41 3.71 13.44 5.36
CA LEU A 41 2.40 13.72 4.74
C LEU A 41 1.60 14.71 5.57
N LEU A 42 1.60 14.58 6.89
CA LEU A 42 0.89 15.46 7.81
C LEU A 42 1.51 16.85 7.85
N ASP A 43 2.83 16.95 7.98
CA ASP A 43 3.58 18.21 7.89
C ASP A 43 3.30 18.91 6.56
N TYR A 44 3.27 18.14 5.47
CA TYR A 44 2.93 18.66 4.17
C TYR A 44 1.52 19.26 4.15
N ILE A 45 0.51 18.52 4.61
CA ILE A 45 -0.89 18.96 4.68
C ILE A 45 -1.04 20.21 5.55
N SER A 46 -0.39 20.27 6.71
CA SER A 46 -0.39 21.45 7.56
C SER A 46 0.24 22.67 6.88
N GLY A 47 1.28 22.46 6.07
CA GLY A 47 1.85 23.50 5.21
C GLY A 47 0.87 24.02 4.15
N LEU A 48 -0.02 23.16 3.63
CA LEU A 48 -1.07 23.54 2.68
C LEU A 48 -2.12 24.44 3.33
N GLU A 49 -2.55 24.11 4.55
CA GLU A 49 -3.57 24.86 5.29
C GLU A 49 -3.13 26.29 5.62
N ALA A 50 -1.83 26.51 5.77
CA ALA A 50 -1.26 27.84 6.05
C ALA A 50 -1.30 28.80 4.83
N LEU A 51 -1.62 28.32 3.63
CA LEU A 51 -1.66 29.18 2.44
C LEU A 51 -3.01 29.92 2.27
N PRO A 52 -2.99 31.20 1.84
CA PRO A 52 -4.21 31.96 1.58
C PRO A 52 -5.10 31.30 0.51
N SER A 53 -6.38 31.10 0.81
CA SER A 53 -7.38 30.50 -0.09
C SER A 53 -7.63 31.32 -1.37
N GLU A 54 -7.35 32.63 -1.31
CA GLU A 54 -7.57 33.62 -2.39
C GLU A 54 -6.71 33.38 -3.64
N LYS A 55 -5.70 32.51 -3.58
CA LYS A 55 -4.78 32.22 -4.69
C LYS A 55 -5.13 30.97 -5.51
N ARG A 56 -6.23 30.27 -5.23
CA ARG A 56 -6.61 29.04 -5.95
C ARG A 56 -7.15 29.34 -7.35
N GLN A 57 -6.61 28.69 -8.40
CA GLN A 57 -7.02 28.93 -9.81
C GLN A 57 -7.49 27.69 -10.61
N ILE A 58 -7.47 26.48 -10.03
CA ILE A 58 -8.04 25.27 -10.71
C ILE A 58 -9.58 25.34 -10.64
N PRO A 59 -10.32 24.86 -11.66
CA PRO A 59 -11.74 24.60 -11.54
C PRO A 59 -12.06 23.80 -10.26
N ASP A 60 -12.96 24.34 -9.45
CA ASP A 60 -13.19 23.88 -8.08
C ASP A 60 -13.49 22.38 -7.99
N GLU A 61 -14.16 21.82 -9.01
CA GLU A 61 -14.58 20.41 -9.03
C GLU A 61 -13.41 19.42 -9.20
N VAL A 62 -12.48 19.63 -10.14
CA VAL A 62 -11.36 18.70 -10.38
C VAL A 62 -10.39 18.72 -9.20
N LEU A 63 -10.13 19.91 -8.64
CA LEU A 63 -9.31 20.05 -7.45
C LEU A 63 -9.98 19.37 -6.25
N THR A 64 -11.27 19.62 -6.04
CA THR A 64 -12.04 18.97 -4.96
C THR A 64 -11.96 17.45 -5.06
N LYS A 65 -12.16 16.87 -6.26
CA LYS A 65 -12.06 15.41 -6.46
C LYS A 65 -10.67 14.86 -6.16
N ARG A 66 -9.60 15.59 -6.53
CA ARG A 66 -8.22 15.20 -6.22
C ARG A 66 -7.94 15.26 -4.72
N LEU A 67 -8.44 16.29 -4.02
CA LEU A 67 -8.28 16.44 -2.57
C LEU A 67 -9.08 15.37 -1.81
N GLU A 68 -10.34 15.14 -2.18
CA GLU A 68 -11.19 14.07 -1.62
C GLU A 68 -10.49 12.72 -1.74
N LEU A 69 -10.02 12.38 -2.94
CA LEU A 69 -9.36 11.10 -3.19
C LEU A 69 -8.03 10.98 -2.43
N SER A 70 -7.25 12.06 -2.35
CA SER A 70 -6.00 12.08 -1.58
C SER A 70 -6.29 11.88 -0.09
N SER A 71 -7.34 12.50 0.45
CA SER A 71 -7.78 12.31 1.84
C SER A 71 -8.16 10.85 2.12
N VAL A 72 -8.92 10.21 1.22
CA VAL A 72 -9.26 8.78 1.34
C VAL A 72 -8.01 7.90 1.33
N LEU A 73 -7.03 8.21 0.48
CA LEU A 73 -5.77 7.45 0.43
C LEU A 73 -4.96 7.62 1.73
N ILE A 74 -4.92 8.83 2.30
CA ILE A 74 -4.29 9.09 3.61
C ILE A 74 -5.02 8.30 4.72
N GLN A 75 -6.35 8.28 4.72
CA GLN A 75 -7.11 7.50 5.71
C GLN A 75 -6.89 5.99 5.55
N SER A 76 -6.59 5.51 4.35
CA SER A 76 -6.32 4.10 4.10
C SER A 76 -5.01 3.61 4.73
N ILE A 77 -4.10 4.53 5.08
CA ILE A 77 -2.79 4.23 5.68
C ILE A 77 -2.96 3.37 6.94
N SER A 78 -3.73 3.86 7.91
CA SER A 78 -3.94 3.15 9.17
C SER A 78 -4.67 1.80 8.99
N ALA A 79 -5.56 1.70 8.00
CA ALA A 79 -6.25 0.44 7.69
C ALA A 79 -5.30 -0.61 7.12
N ILE A 80 -4.37 -0.21 6.27
CA ILE A 80 -3.32 -1.07 5.71
C ILE A 80 -2.36 -1.52 6.81
N GLU A 81 -1.91 -0.62 7.68
CA GLU A 81 -1.02 -0.93 8.82
C GLU A 81 -1.66 -1.90 9.80
N THR A 82 -2.92 -1.67 10.16
CA THR A 82 -3.68 -2.59 11.02
C THR A 82 -3.81 -3.98 10.35
N SER A 83 -4.02 -4.01 9.03
CA SER A 83 -4.11 -5.25 8.26
C SER A 83 -2.75 -5.97 8.15
N LEU A 84 -1.65 -5.23 8.09
CA LEU A 84 -0.28 -5.75 8.12
C LEU A 84 0.03 -6.39 9.49
N LEU A 85 -0.30 -5.70 10.58
CA LEU A 85 -0.12 -6.19 11.96
C LEU A 85 -0.95 -7.44 12.25
N SER A 86 -2.18 -7.48 11.74
CA SER A 86 -3.03 -8.67 11.86
C SER A 86 -2.66 -9.78 10.86
N SER A 87 -1.68 -9.54 9.99
CA SER A 87 -1.19 -10.47 8.97
C SER A 87 -2.32 -10.99 8.05
N SER A 88 -3.37 -10.20 7.84
CA SER A 88 -4.48 -10.55 6.95
C SER A 88 -4.11 -10.27 5.49
N TYR A 89 -3.26 -11.12 4.91
CA TYR A 89 -2.66 -10.87 3.59
C TYR A 89 -3.68 -10.66 2.46
N ALA A 90 -4.83 -11.35 2.49
CA ALA A 90 -5.88 -11.17 1.49
C ALA A 90 -6.57 -9.79 1.63
N THR A 91 -6.89 -9.38 2.86
CA THR A 91 -7.42 -8.03 3.14
C THR A 91 -6.40 -6.97 2.73
N LEU A 92 -5.14 -7.19 3.06
CA LEU A 92 -4.05 -6.29 2.77
C LEU A 92 -3.82 -6.14 1.26
N ALA A 93 -3.83 -7.25 0.50
CA ALA A 93 -3.74 -7.21 -0.95
C ALA A 93 -4.92 -6.45 -1.59
N ALA A 94 -6.13 -6.62 -1.05
CA ALA A 94 -7.30 -5.87 -1.52
C ALA A 94 -7.18 -4.36 -1.23
N LEU A 95 -6.72 -3.98 -0.03
CA LEU A 95 -6.48 -2.58 0.34
C LEU A 95 -5.37 -1.95 -0.53
N LEU A 96 -4.24 -2.64 -0.72
CA LEU A 96 -3.15 -2.15 -1.57
C LEU A 96 -3.55 -2.03 -3.04
N LYS A 97 -4.41 -2.93 -3.53
CA LYS A 97 -5.00 -2.80 -4.87
C LYS A 97 -5.88 -1.56 -4.95
N GLN A 98 -6.76 -1.35 -3.98
CA GLN A 98 -7.63 -0.17 -3.94
C GLN A 98 -6.81 1.13 -3.88
N GLU A 99 -5.74 1.15 -3.08
CA GLU A 99 -4.80 2.27 -3.03
C GLU A 99 -4.13 2.51 -4.39
N THR A 100 -3.63 1.46 -5.05
CA THR A 100 -3.02 1.54 -6.39
C THR A 100 -3.99 2.10 -7.42
N ASP A 101 -5.25 1.65 -7.39
CA ASP A 101 -6.32 2.12 -8.26
C ASP A 101 -6.63 3.60 -7.97
N GLY A 102 -6.67 4.01 -6.70
CA GLY A 102 -6.86 5.41 -6.29
C GLY A 102 -5.72 6.34 -6.74
N LEU A 103 -4.46 5.93 -6.59
CA LEU A 103 -3.31 6.67 -7.09
C LEU A 103 -3.34 6.83 -8.62
N THR A 104 -3.79 5.79 -9.33
CA THR A 104 -4.00 5.84 -10.78
C THR A 104 -5.10 6.84 -11.12
N ARG A 105 -6.22 6.85 -10.38
CA ARG A 105 -7.31 7.82 -10.57
C ARG A 105 -6.86 9.26 -10.34
N LEU A 106 -6.00 9.54 -9.37
CA LEU A 106 -5.39 10.87 -9.20
C LEU A 106 -4.65 11.31 -10.46
N GLN A 107 -3.86 10.42 -11.07
CA GLN A 107 -3.17 10.69 -12.32
C GLN A 107 -4.16 10.91 -13.48
N GLU A 108 -5.24 10.15 -13.56
CA GLU A 108 -6.27 10.34 -14.59
C GLU A 108 -6.96 11.71 -14.48
N TYR A 109 -7.25 12.19 -13.27
CA TYR A 109 -7.80 13.53 -13.07
C TYR A 109 -6.80 14.60 -13.56
N GLN A 110 -5.51 14.42 -13.26
CA GLN A 110 -4.46 15.36 -13.68
C GLN A 110 -4.39 15.52 -15.21
N VAL A 111 -4.56 14.43 -15.98
CA VAL A 111 -4.51 14.48 -17.46
C VAL A 111 -5.89 14.66 -18.12
N GLY A 112 -6.94 14.93 -17.35
CA GLY A 112 -8.30 15.11 -17.87
C GLY A 112 -8.90 13.85 -18.51
N LYS A 113 -8.48 12.65 -18.06
CA LYS A 113 -8.97 11.35 -18.56
C LYS A 113 -9.85 10.60 -17.58
N ALA A 114 -9.96 11.08 -16.35
CA ALA A 114 -10.80 10.47 -15.32
C ALA A 114 -12.27 10.42 -15.74
N LYS A 115 -12.94 9.31 -15.40
CA LYS A 115 -14.37 9.10 -15.62
C LYS A 115 -14.98 8.49 -14.37
N ASP A 116 -15.97 9.16 -13.80
CA ASP A 116 -16.68 8.68 -12.62
C ASP A 116 -17.42 7.37 -12.92
N GLY A 117 -17.51 6.50 -11.91
CA GLY A 117 -18.14 5.17 -12.04
C GLY A 117 -17.35 4.15 -12.88
N LYS A 118 -16.21 4.51 -13.47
CA LYS A 118 -15.33 3.58 -14.19
C LYS A 118 -14.17 3.13 -13.33
N THR A 119 -13.65 1.93 -13.58
CA THR A 119 -12.38 1.48 -12.98
C THR A 119 -11.22 2.31 -13.55
N PRO A 120 -10.25 2.74 -12.72
CA PRO A 120 -9.04 3.42 -13.19
C PRO A 120 -8.24 2.56 -14.17
N ASN A 121 -7.70 3.17 -15.22
CA ASN A 121 -6.94 2.48 -16.25
C ASN A 121 -5.44 2.49 -15.92
N THR A 122 -5.05 1.63 -15.00
CA THR A 122 -3.66 1.48 -14.54
C THR A 122 -2.71 1.07 -15.66
N VAL A 123 -3.21 0.37 -16.70
CA VAL A 123 -2.43 -0.01 -17.88
C VAL A 123 -1.92 1.20 -18.64
N ASN A 124 -2.73 2.24 -18.78
CA ASN A 124 -2.36 3.44 -19.55
C ASN A 124 -1.85 4.59 -18.68
N HIS A 125 -2.36 4.71 -17.46
CA HIS A 125 -2.12 5.87 -16.60
C HIS A 125 -1.35 5.53 -15.31
N GLY A 126 -1.12 4.25 -15.01
CA GLY A 126 -0.26 3.83 -13.91
C GLY A 126 1.22 3.86 -14.29
N THR A 127 2.09 4.04 -13.29
CA THR A 127 3.54 3.84 -13.42
C THR A 127 3.85 2.37 -13.73
N GLN A 128 5.07 2.09 -14.20
CA GLN A 128 5.50 0.70 -14.46
C GLN A 128 5.35 -0.19 -13.22
N ALA A 129 5.73 0.34 -12.05
CA ALA A 129 5.56 -0.34 -10.76
C ALA A 129 4.09 -0.57 -10.42
N GLN A 130 3.21 0.43 -10.59
CA GLN A 130 1.76 0.25 -10.36
C GLN A 130 1.14 -0.84 -11.25
N ARG A 131 1.55 -0.91 -12.53
CA ARG A 131 1.10 -1.99 -13.44
C ARG A 131 1.57 -3.35 -12.98
N PHE A 132 2.83 -3.45 -12.57
CA PHE A 132 3.39 -4.68 -12.03
C PHE A 132 2.65 -5.12 -10.76
N PHE A 133 2.47 -4.20 -9.81
CA PHE A 133 1.80 -4.48 -8.55
C PHE A 133 0.32 -4.82 -8.73
N GLN A 134 -0.40 -4.12 -9.61
CA GLN A 134 -1.78 -4.47 -9.89
C GLN A 134 -1.90 -5.91 -10.41
N LYS A 135 -1.00 -6.30 -11.33
CA LYS A 135 -0.95 -7.68 -11.85
C LYS A 135 -0.60 -8.71 -10.76
N SER A 136 0.33 -8.38 -9.86
CA SER A 136 0.75 -9.30 -8.80
C SER A 136 -0.25 -9.42 -7.65
N LEU A 137 -0.99 -8.35 -7.35
CA LEU A 137 -2.00 -8.31 -6.29
C LEU A 137 -3.34 -8.88 -6.72
N GLN A 138 -3.66 -8.85 -8.03
CA GLN A 138 -4.96 -9.29 -8.54
C GLN A 138 -5.36 -10.71 -8.11
N PRO A 139 -4.48 -11.73 -8.11
CA PRO A 139 -4.85 -13.07 -7.65
C PRO A 139 -5.23 -13.12 -6.16
N TRP A 140 -4.62 -12.25 -5.35
CA TRP A 140 -4.75 -12.24 -3.90
C TRP A 140 -5.93 -11.39 -3.43
N ALA A 141 -6.31 -10.38 -4.21
CA ALA A 141 -7.41 -9.46 -3.92
C ALA A 141 -8.80 -10.05 -4.21
N HIS A 142 -8.88 -11.16 -4.97
CA HIS A 142 -10.14 -11.80 -5.33
C HIS A 142 -10.32 -13.12 -4.59
N LEU A 143 -10.97 -13.08 -3.42
CA LEU A 143 -11.31 -14.26 -2.60
C LEU A 143 -12.16 -15.31 -3.34
N SER A 144 -12.77 -14.95 -4.48
CA SER A 144 -13.56 -15.85 -5.32
C SER A 144 -12.74 -16.64 -6.34
N GLN A 145 -11.41 -16.47 -6.40
CA GLN A 145 -10.57 -17.32 -7.25
C GLN A 145 -10.51 -18.74 -6.66
N SER A 146 -10.71 -19.73 -7.53
CA SER A 146 -10.85 -21.16 -7.19
C SER A 146 -9.76 -21.64 -6.26
N ASP A 147 -8.54 -21.16 -6.45
CA ASP A 147 -7.34 -21.67 -5.77
C ASP A 147 -7.31 -21.25 -4.29
N VAL A 148 -7.80 -20.04 -3.98
CA VAL A 148 -7.96 -19.57 -2.58
C VAL A 148 -9.10 -20.31 -1.90
N SER A 149 -10.22 -20.50 -2.61
CA SER A 149 -11.35 -21.27 -2.08
C SER A 149 -11.02 -22.75 -1.89
N GLU A 150 -10.21 -23.33 -2.79
CA GLU A 150 -9.77 -24.72 -2.73
C GLU A 150 -8.80 -24.91 -1.56
N TYR A 151 -7.83 -24.01 -1.39
CA TYR A 151 -6.95 -23.96 -0.23
C TYR A 151 -7.71 -23.88 1.10
N LEU A 152 -8.71 -22.99 1.18
CA LEU A 152 -9.58 -22.87 2.36
C LEU A 152 -10.45 -24.12 2.58
N SER A 153 -10.99 -24.71 1.51
CA SER A 153 -11.85 -25.91 1.58
C SER A 153 -11.10 -27.17 2.02
N TRP A 154 -9.84 -27.32 1.58
CA TRP A 154 -8.96 -28.41 1.97
C TRP A 154 -8.67 -28.38 3.48
N HIS A 155 -8.53 -27.19 4.05
CA HIS A 155 -8.29 -27.01 5.48
C HIS A 155 -9.54 -27.22 6.35
N ILE A 156 -10.74 -27.06 5.78
CA ILE A 156 -12.02 -27.27 6.48
C ILE A 156 -12.39 -28.77 6.53
N ASN A 157 -12.16 -29.52 5.45
CA ASN A 157 -12.63 -30.90 5.34
C ASN A 157 -11.83 -31.93 6.16
N ASP A 158 -10.59 -31.65 6.57
CA ASP A 158 -9.75 -32.63 7.26
C ASP A 158 -9.94 -32.69 8.79
N ASN A 159 -10.95 -31.99 9.35
CA ASN A 159 -11.32 -31.98 10.78
C ASN A 159 -10.17 -31.73 11.79
N ARG A 160 -9.00 -31.28 11.32
CA ARG A 160 -7.74 -31.20 12.08
C ARG A 160 -7.26 -29.79 12.36
N LEU A 161 -7.95 -28.80 11.80
CA LEU A 161 -7.72 -27.41 12.11
C LEU A 161 -9.04 -26.86 12.64
N ILE A 162 -9.09 -26.64 13.97
CA ILE A 162 -9.66 -25.36 14.43
C ILE A 162 -9.07 -24.35 13.45
N LEU A 163 -9.89 -23.64 12.68
CA LEU A 163 -9.49 -22.53 11.82
C LEU A 163 -8.69 -21.58 12.71
N LYS A 164 -7.41 -21.90 12.89
CA LYS A 164 -6.47 -21.12 13.66
C LYS A 164 -6.33 -19.94 12.74
N ARG A 165 -7.02 -18.86 13.12
CA ARG A 165 -7.02 -17.52 12.54
C ARG A 165 -5.62 -16.89 12.56
N PHE A 166 -4.57 -17.70 12.56
CA PHE A 166 -3.20 -17.29 12.60
C PHE A 166 -2.70 -17.43 11.16
N PRO A 167 -2.63 -16.32 10.42
CA PRO A 167 -1.96 -16.32 9.13
C PRO A 167 -0.56 -16.92 9.29
N VAL A 168 -0.22 -17.86 8.42
CA VAL A 168 1.16 -18.36 8.31
C VAL A 168 1.96 -17.20 7.72
N PHE A 169 2.91 -16.68 8.49
CA PHE A 169 3.78 -15.62 8.00
C PHE A 169 4.59 -16.16 6.82
N ASP A 170 4.45 -15.51 5.66
CA ASP A 170 5.26 -15.77 4.48
C ASP A 170 6.12 -14.54 4.21
N GLU A 171 7.42 -14.66 4.47
CA GLU A 171 8.37 -13.56 4.39
C GLU A 171 8.42 -12.94 3.00
N MET A 172 8.38 -13.77 1.95
CA MET A 172 8.43 -13.28 0.57
C MET A 172 7.19 -12.45 0.23
N THR A 173 6.00 -12.90 0.63
CA THR A 173 4.75 -12.16 0.44
C THR A 173 4.74 -10.90 1.29
N PHE A 174 5.19 -10.98 2.54
CA PHE A 174 5.29 -9.83 3.44
C PHE A 174 6.19 -8.73 2.85
N ASN A 175 7.40 -9.08 2.41
CA ASN A 175 8.33 -8.12 1.82
C ASN A 175 7.74 -7.48 0.55
N ARG A 176 7.13 -8.26 -0.33
CA ARG A 176 6.45 -7.73 -1.53
C ARG A 176 5.33 -6.75 -1.20
N ILE A 177 4.55 -7.05 -0.17
CA ILE A 177 3.48 -6.19 0.31
C ILE A 177 4.05 -4.87 0.84
N CYS A 178 5.13 -4.94 1.61
CA CYS A 178 5.85 -3.75 2.10
C CYS A 178 6.41 -2.93 0.94
N ASP A 179 7.00 -3.56 -0.08
CA ASP A 179 7.52 -2.87 -1.26
C ASP A 179 6.43 -2.11 -2.01
N VAL A 180 5.29 -2.75 -2.26
CA VAL A 180 4.11 -2.12 -2.88
C VAL A 180 3.70 -0.90 -2.07
N ARG A 181 3.65 -1.06 -0.75
CA ARG A 181 3.16 -0.05 0.15
C ARG A 181 4.08 1.17 0.23
N CYS A 182 5.38 0.97 0.38
CA CYS A 182 6.39 2.01 0.30
C CYS A 182 6.31 2.77 -1.04
N HIS A 183 6.14 2.03 -2.14
CA HIS A 183 5.95 2.62 -3.46
C HIS A 183 4.68 3.47 -3.54
N ASN A 184 3.55 2.97 -3.05
CA ASN A 184 2.28 3.69 -3.07
C ASN A 184 2.34 4.98 -2.25
N LEU A 185 2.93 4.95 -1.05
CA LEU A 185 3.14 6.15 -0.23
C LEU A 185 4.03 7.17 -0.93
N THR A 186 5.12 6.72 -1.56
CA THR A 186 5.99 7.60 -2.36
C THR A 186 5.21 8.28 -3.48
N VAL A 187 4.41 7.51 -4.22
CA VAL A 187 3.57 8.06 -5.29
C VAL A 187 2.53 9.03 -4.71
N LEU A 188 1.93 8.73 -3.56
CA LEU A 188 0.96 9.60 -2.90
C LEU A 188 1.57 10.96 -2.56
N ILE A 189 2.78 10.99 -1.98
CA ILE A 189 3.52 12.22 -1.67
C ILE A 189 3.72 13.05 -2.95
N VAL A 190 4.23 12.43 -4.02
CA VAL A 190 4.43 13.09 -5.31
C VAL A 190 3.11 13.60 -5.90
N ARG A 191 1.99 12.89 -5.71
CA ARG A 191 0.68 13.36 -6.18
C ARG A 191 0.14 14.52 -5.37
N LEU A 192 0.32 14.50 -4.05
CA LEU A 192 -0.05 15.59 -3.17
C LEU A 192 0.74 16.85 -3.50
N GLU A 193 2.04 16.72 -3.74
CA GLU A 193 2.91 17.76 -4.29
C GLU A 193 2.32 18.38 -5.55
N GLN A 194 1.96 17.55 -6.53
CA GLN A 194 1.37 18.02 -7.77
C GLN A 194 0.02 18.70 -7.55
N VAL A 195 -0.84 18.16 -6.68
CA VAL A 195 -2.13 18.79 -6.34
C VAL A 195 -1.91 20.21 -5.83
N PHE A 196 -0.94 20.41 -4.95
CA PHE A 196 -0.62 21.74 -4.44
C PHE A 196 -0.02 22.67 -5.48
N CYS A 197 1.00 22.23 -6.20
CA CYS A 197 1.64 23.03 -7.25
C CYS A 197 0.61 23.50 -8.27
N ASP A 198 -0.28 22.60 -8.69
CA ASP A 198 -1.38 22.93 -9.58
C ASP A 198 -2.35 23.94 -8.92
N SER A 199 -2.67 23.74 -7.63
CA SER A 199 -3.68 24.55 -6.92
C SER A 199 -3.26 26.01 -6.77
N TYR A 200 -1.98 26.23 -6.47
CA TYR A 200 -1.44 27.54 -6.14
C TYR A 200 -0.58 28.14 -7.25
N GLN A 201 -0.37 27.43 -8.36
CA GLN A 201 0.57 27.79 -9.43
C GLN A 201 1.98 28.11 -8.91
N MET A 202 2.40 27.40 -7.86
CA MET A 202 3.68 27.60 -7.22
C MET A 202 4.62 26.45 -7.57
N THR A 203 5.85 26.80 -7.92
CA THR A 203 6.97 25.86 -7.81
C THR A 203 7.41 25.82 -6.35
N LEU A 204 7.56 24.63 -5.79
CA LEU A 204 8.16 24.47 -4.48
C LEU A 204 9.57 25.07 -4.53
N ASN A 205 9.92 25.86 -3.51
CA ASN A 205 11.29 26.35 -3.37
C ASN A 205 12.21 25.20 -2.93
N ASP A 206 13.52 25.37 -3.11
CA ASP A 206 14.52 24.34 -2.79
C ASP A 206 14.44 23.83 -1.34
N SER A 207 14.00 24.65 -0.40
CA SER A 207 13.81 24.27 1.00
C SER A 207 12.60 23.34 1.19
N MET A 208 11.48 23.63 0.55
CA MET A 208 10.29 22.78 0.55
C MET A 208 10.54 21.48 -0.21
N LEU A 209 11.24 21.56 -1.36
CA LEU A 209 11.69 20.40 -2.12
C LEU A 209 12.66 19.54 -1.30
N ALA A 210 13.63 20.12 -0.60
CA ALA A 210 14.55 19.38 0.26
C ALA A 210 13.80 18.64 1.37
N ARG A 211 12.81 19.29 2.01
CA ARG A 211 11.94 18.66 3.03
C ARG A 211 11.08 17.52 2.48
N LEU A 212 10.64 17.59 1.22
CA LEU A 212 9.88 16.52 0.55
C LEU A 212 10.78 15.38 0.05
N MET A 213 11.97 15.72 -0.41
CA MET A 213 12.93 14.77 -0.98
C MET A 213 13.72 14.04 0.10
N GLU A 214 13.97 14.64 1.26
CA GLU A 214 14.72 14.01 2.35
C GLU A 214 14.07 12.69 2.82
N PRO A 215 12.76 12.64 3.13
CA PRO A 215 12.06 11.39 3.47
C PRO A 215 12.04 10.39 2.33
N THR A 216 11.80 10.84 1.10
CA THR A 216 11.82 9.99 -0.10
C THR A 216 13.21 9.37 -0.32
N ASN A 217 14.28 10.14 -0.08
CA ASN A 217 15.67 9.69 -0.19
C ASN A 217 16.09 8.80 0.99
N LEU A 218 15.55 9.02 2.18
CA LEU A 218 15.73 8.15 3.35
C LEU A 218 15.08 6.79 3.08
N LEU A 219 13.86 6.81 2.52
CA LEU A 219 13.11 5.62 2.11
C LEU A 219 13.88 4.80 1.08
N LYS A 220 14.35 5.47 0.02
CA LYS A 220 15.14 4.83 -1.04
C LYS A 220 16.39 4.17 -0.48
N ARG A 221 17.12 4.84 0.43
CA ARG A 221 18.31 4.30 1.08
C ARG A 221 18.01 3.09 1.97
N ARG A 222 16.90 3.10 2.72
CA ARG A 222 16.52 1.94 3.56
C ARG A 222 16.08 0.76 2.72
N ILE A 223 15.29 0.98 1.65
CA ILE A 223 14.94 -0.08 0.68
C ILE A 223 16.23 -0.68 0.10
N GLU A 224 17.19 0.14 -0.31
CA GLU A 224 18.48 -0.33 -0.84
C GLU A 224 19.35 -1.08 0.18
N GLN A 225 19.11 -0.92 1.48
CA GLN A 225 19.84 -1.60 2.57
C GLN A 225 19.17 -2.89 3.06
N SER A 226 17.87 -3.05 2.81
CA SER A 226 17.11 -4.24 3.22
C SER A 226 17.21 -5.41 2.23
N PHE A 227 17.99 -5.26 1.14
CA PHE A 227 18.25 -6.28 0.11
C PHE A 227 19.76 -6.47 -0.13
#